data_AF-A0A3S4FUM1-F1
#
_entry.id   AF-A0A3S4FUM1-F1
#
_cell.length_a   1.000
_cell.length_b   1.000
_cell.length_c   1.000
_cell.angle_alpha   90.00
_cell.angle_beta   90.00
_cell.angle_gamma   90.00
#
_symmetry.space_group_name_H-M   'P 1'
#
loop_
_entity.id
_entity.type
_entity.pdbx_description
1 polymer ?
#
loop_
_entity_poly.entity_id
_entity_poly.type
_entity_poly.pdbx_seq_one_letter_code
_entity_poly.pdbx_strand_id
1 'polypeptide(L)'
;MAQGACMALEDAVTLGKALERCDGDAQQAFALYESVRIPRTARIVWSTREMGRLYHAAGVERQVRNLLWKGKSQEAFYRGIEWLYGWKEDNCLEPR
;
A
#
# COMPACT_ATOMS: atom_id res chain seq x y z
N MET A 1 -6.85 -6.03 -4.33
CA MET A 1 -5.91 -6.32 -3.23
C MET A 1 -6.57 -6.33 -1.85
N ALA A 2 -7.90 -6.09 -1.75
CA ALA A 2 -8.67 -6.20 -0.50
C ALA A 2 -8.16 -5.31 0.66
N GLN A 3 -7.77 -4.07 0.34
CA GLN A 3 -7.15 -3.14 1.31
C GLN A 3 -8.02 -1.94 1.67
N GLY A 4 -9.27 -1.85 1.22
CA GLY A 4 -10.11 -0.67 1.47
C GLY A 4 -10.27 -0.37 2.96
N ALA A 5 -10.76 -1.35 3.73
CA ALA A 5 -10.91 -1.22 5.18
C ALA A 5 -9.55 -1.11 5.90
N CYS A 6 -8.53 -1.83 5.43
CA CYS A 6 -7.18 -1.75 5.99
C CYS A 6 -6.61 -0.33 5.85
N MET A 7 -6.79 0.33 4.70
CA MET A 7 -6.36 1.72 4.51
C MET A 7 -7.02 2.67 5.50
N ALA A 8 -8.31 2.50 5.80
CA ALA A 8 -9.00 3.33 6.79
C ALA A 8 -8.46 3.12 8.21
N LEU A 9 -8.08 1.89 8.58
CA LEU A 9 -7.43 1.61 9.85
C LEU A 9 -6.02 2.21 9.92
N GLU A 10 -5.26 2.10 8.84
CA GLU A 10 -3.95 2.77 8.72
C GLU A 10 -4.09 4.29 8.84
N ASP A 11 -5.12 4.89 8.24
CA ASP A 11 -5.39 6.33 8.32
C ASP A 11 -5.62 6.77 9.77
N ALA A 12 -6.44 6.03 10.53
CA ALA A 12 -6.70 6.32 11.93
C ALA A 12 -5.43 6.28 12.79
N VAL A 13 -4.58 5.26 12.60
CA VAL A 13 -3.31 5.12 13.33
C VAL A 13 -2.34 6.23 12.94
N THR A 14 -2.13 6.47 11.63
CA THR A 14 -1.20 7.49 11.16
C THR A 14 -1.61 8.89 11.59
N LEU A 15 -2.91 9.23 11.57
CA LEU A 15 -3.39 10.52 12.05
C LEU A 15 -3.14 10.70 13.56
N GLY A 16 -3.40 9.65 14.36
CA GLY A 16 -3.09 9.66 15.79
C GLY A 16 -1.60 9.89 16.06
N LYS A 17 -0.72 9.20 15.31
CA LYS A 17 0.74 9.39 15.40
C LYS A 17 1.21 10.75 14.90
N ALA A 18 0.57 11.32 13.90
CA ALA A 18 0.90 12.66 13.42
C ALA A 18 0.55 13.73 14.47
N LEU A 19 -0.61 13.60 15.13
CA LEU A 19 -1.00 14.48 16.23
C LEU A 19 -0.04 14.36 17.42
N GLU A 20 0.34 13.13 17.79
CA GLU A 20 1.35 12.88 18.83
C GLU A 20 2.70 13.53 18.47
N ARG A 21 3.15 13.38 17.21
CA ARG A 21 4.42 13.95 16.73
C ARG A 21 4.43 15.48 16.69
N CYS A 22 3.29 16.10 16.46
CA CYS A 22 3.14 17.55 16.34
C CYS A 22 2.64 18.22 17.62
N ASP A 23 2.75 17.54 18.78
CA ASP A 23 2.34 18.05 20.09
C ASP A 23 0.87 18.58 20.12
N GLY A 24 -0.01 17.94 19.34
CA GLY A 24 -1.42 18.31 19.22
C GLY A 24 -1.71 19.47 18.26
N ASP A 25 -0.73 20.03 17.55
CA ASP A 25 -0.97 20.99 16.48
C ASP A 25 -1.65 20.29 15.28
N ALA A 26 -2.95 20.53 15.14
CA ALA A 26 -3.76 19.92 14.10
C ALA A 26 -3.31 20.31 12.69
N GLN A 27 -2.88 21.55 12.46
CA GLN A 27 -2.48 22.00 11.12
C GLN A 27 -1.21 21.28 10.67
N GLN A 28 -0.21 21.22 11.55
CA GLN A 28 1.03 20.49 11.26
C GLN A 28 0.78 18.98 11.14
N ALA A 29 -0.06 18.42 12.02
CA ALA A 29 -0.41 17.01 11.98
C ALA A 29 -1.12 16.60 10.68
N PHE A 30 -2.07 17.41 10.19
CA PHE A 30 -2.74 17.14 8.92
C PHE A 30 -1.76 17.22 7.74
N ALA A 31 -0.89 18.22 7.71
CA ALA A 31 0.14 18.31 6.66
C ALA A 31 1.08 17.09 6.66
N LEU A 32 1.51 16.63 7.84
CA LEU A 32 2.31 15.42 7.98
C LEU A 32 1.54 14.17 7.54
N TYR A 33 0.33 13.98 8.04
CA TYR A 33 -0.55 12.87 7.66
C TYR A 33 -0.77 12.79 6.15
N GLU A 34 -1.09 13.91 5.50
CA GLU A 34 -1.31 13.98 4.05
C GLU A 34 -0.04 13.60 3.28
N SER A 35 1.11 14.10 3.71
CA SER A 35 2.40 13.84 3.05
C SER A 35 2.77 12.35 3.00
N VAL A 36 2.33 11.55 3.98
CA VAL A 36 2.63 10.11 4.06
C VAL A 36 1.48 9.23 3.52
N ARG A 37 0.22 9.62 3.74
CA ARG A 37 -0.94 8.78 3.38
C ARG A 37 -1.37 8.92 1.94
N ILE A 38 -1.26 10.11 1.33
CA ILE A 38 -1.64 10.31 -0.08
C ILE A 38 -0.82 9.40 -1.01
N PRO A 39 0.53 9.35 -0.93
CA PRO A 39 1.31 8.47 -1.80
C PRO A 39 0.99 6.98 -1.58
N ARG A 40 0.86 6.55 -0.32
CA ARG A 40 0.58 5.15 0.04
C ARG A 40 -0.78 4.68 -0.48
N THR A 41 -1.83 5.43 -0.20
CA THR A 41 -3.20 5.08 -0.65
C THR A 41 -3.31 5.12 -2.17
N ALA A 42 -2.70 6.12 -2.84
CA ALA A 42 -2.63 6.18 -4.29
C ALA A 42 -1.97 4.92 -4.88
N ARG A 43 -0.81 4.51 -4.35
CA ARG A 43 -0.11 3.30 -4.79
C ARG A 43 -0.98 2.05 -4.64
N ILE A 44 -1.73 1.92 -3.54
CA ILE A 44 -2.64 0.79 -3.30
C ILE A 44 -3.81 0.77 -4.31
N VAL A 45 -4.40 1.93 -4.58
CA VAL A 45 -5.52 2.06 -5.54
C VAL A 45 -5.06 1.71 -6.96
N TRP A 46 -3.95 2.29 -7.41
CA TRP A 46 -3.36 1.99 -8.72
C TRP A 46 -2.96 0.52 -8.86
N SER A 47 -2.26 -0.02 -7.85
CA SER A 47 -1.86 -1.43 -7.84
C SER A 47 -3.08 -2.36 -7.84
N THR A 48 -4.17 -1.98 -7.16
CA THR A 48 -5.41 -2.78 -7.15
C THR A 48 -6.06 -2.83 -8.54
N ARG A 49 -6.08 -1.71 -9.27
CA ARG A 49 -6.56 -1.66 -10.65
C ARG A 49 -5.72 -2.55 -11.56
N GLU A 50 -4.39 -2.44 -11.47
CA GLU A 50 -3.48 -3.24 -12.29
C GLU A 50 -3.60 -4.73 -11.97
N MET A 51 -3.69 -5.11 -10.69
CA MET A 51 -3.95 -6.50 -10.31
C MET A 51 -5.30 -7.01 -10.85
N GLY A 52 -6.33 -6.17 -10.89
CA GLY A 52 -7.61 -6.49 -11.52
C GLY A 52 -7.45 -6.80 -13.01
N ARG A 53 -6.68 -5.98 -13.73
CA ARG A 53 -6.35 -6.17 -15.15
C ARG A 53 -5.56 -7.47 -15.38
N LEU A 54 -4.51 -7.70 -14.57
CA LEU A 54 -3.67 -8.89 -14.64
C LEU A 54 -4.45 -10.18 -14.34
N TYR A 55 -5.36 -10.16 -13.35
CA TYR A 55 -6.19 -11.33 -13.05
C TYR A 55 -7.11 -11.71 -14.21
N HIS A 56 -7.65 -10.72 -14.92
CA HIS A 56 -8.56 -10.91 -16.06
C HIS A 56 -7.85 -10.89 -17.42
N ALA A 57 -6.51 -10.95 -17.47
CA ALA A 57 -5.75 -10.96 -18.73
C ALA A 57 -6.21 -12.11 -19.64
N ALA A 58 -6.30 -11.83 -20.95
CA ALA A 58 -6.78 -12.75 -21.97
C ALA A 58 -5.77 -12.91 -23.11
N GLY A 59 -5.99 -13.89 -24.00
CA GLY A 59 -5.17 -14.10 -25.20
C GLY A 59 -3.68 -14.33 -24.88
N VAL A 60 -2.82 -13.64 -25.64
CA VAL A 60 -1.35 -13.71 -25.50
C VAL A 60 -0.90 -13.14 -24.15
N GLU A 61 -1.54 -12.08 -23.66
CA GLU A 61 -1.18 -11.47 -22.38
C GLU A 61 -1.32 -12.46 -21.22
N ARG A 62 -2.39 -13.27 -21.22
CA ARG A 62 -2.57 -14.37 -20.25
C ARG A 62 -1.40 -15.36 -20.27
N GLN A 63 -0.89 -15.70 -21.45
CA GLN A 63 0.21 -16.64 -21.59
C GLN A 63 1.49 -16.06 -20.99
N VAL A 64 1.81 -14.80 -21.32
CA VAL A 64 2.95 -14.07 -20.75
C VAL A 64 2.83 -13.98 -19.23
N ARG A 65 1.67 -13.57 -18.71
CA ARG A 65 1.39 -13.50 -17.28
C ARG A 65 1.61 -14.85 -16.59
N ASN A 66 1.07 -15.93 -17.15
CA ASN A 66 1.25 -17.27 -16.60
C ASN A 66 2.73 -17.70 -16.58
N LEU A 67 3.50 -17.37 -17.63
CA LEU A 67 4.94 -17.63 -17.68
C LEU A 67 5.69 -16.86 -16.60
N LEU A 68 5.37 -15.58 -16.40
CA LEU A 68 6.00 -14.74 -15.37
C LEU A 68 5.68 -15.19 -13.93
N TRP A 69 4.52 -15.81 -13.69
CA TRP A 69 4.15 -16.32 -12.37
C TRP A 69 4.63 -17.74 -12.10
N LYS A 70 4.80 -18.56 -13.15
CA LYS A 70 5.26 -19.95 -13.01
C LYS A 70 6.68 -19.98 -12.44
N GLY A 71 6.89 -20.83 -11.44
CA GLY A 71 8.22 -21.00 -10.82
C GLY A 71 8.62 -19.86 -9.87
N LYS A 72 7.74 -18.89 -9.60
CA LYS A 72 8.02 -17.83 -8.63
C LYS A 72 8.10 -18.44 -7.23
N SER A 73 9.25 -18.27 -6.57
CA SER A 73 9.45 -18.75 -5.20
C SER A 73 8.57 -17.97 -4.22
N GLN A 74 8.29 -18.58 -3.06
CA GLN A 74 7.55 -17.93 -1.98
C GLN A 74 8.28 -16.67 -1.49
N GLU A 75 9.60 -16.70 -1.40
CA GLU A 75 10.40 -15.53 -1.02
C GLU A 75 10.25 -14.38 -2.03
N ALA A 76 10.33 -14.68 -3.33
CA ALA A 76 10.12 -13.67 -4.35
C ALA A 76 8.70 -13.10 -4.28
N PHE A 77 7.71 -13.94 -3.95
CA PHE A 77 6.32 -13.50 -3.72
C PHE A 77 6.23 -12.51 -2.56
N TYR A 78 6.75 -12.86 -1.37
CA TYR A 78 6.75 -11.95 -0.21
C TYR A 78 7.46 -10.63 -0.51
N ARG A 79 8.61 -10.68 -1.16
CA ARG A 79 9.34 -9.47 -1.58
C ARG A 79 8.49 -8.53 -2.45
N GLY A 80 7.61 -9.08 -3.29
CA GLY A 80 6.72 -8.31 -4.15
C GLY A 80 5.56 -7.63 -3.41
N ILE A 81 5.19 -8.12 -2.23
CA ILE A 81 4.06 -7.61 -1.43
C ILE A 81 4.51 -6.93 -0.12
N GLU A 82 5.81 -6.91 0.17
CA GLU A 82 6.39 -6.31 1.38
C GLU A 82 6.02 -4.83 1.52
N TRP A 83 6.00 -4.07 0.43
CA TRP A 83 5.59 -2.66 0.46
C TRP A 83 4.14 -2.47 0.96
N LEU A 84 3.28 -3.48 0.76
CA LEU A 84 1.90 -3.45 1.20
C LEU A 84 1.78 -3.89 2.65
N TYR A 85 2.27 -5.09 2.96
CA TYR A 85 2.08 -5.76 4.25
C TYR A 85 3.15 -5.44 5.31
N GLY A 86 4.26 -4.83 4.91
CA GLY A 86 5.33 -4.40 5.82
C GLY A 86 5.01 -3.07 6.54
N TRP A 87 3.84 -2.47 6.31
CA TRP A 87 3.40 -1.30 7.06
C TRP A 87 3.06 -1.68 8.50
N LYS A 88 3.51 -0.85 9.44
CA LYS A 88 3.28 -1.02 10.87
C LYS A 88 3.22 0.36 11.54
N GLU A 89 2.74 0.40 12.78
CA GLU A 89 2.65 1.64 13.57
C GLU A 89 3.99 2.36 13.71
N ASP A 90 5.07 1.61 13.94
CA ASP A 90 6.43 2.16 14.15
C ASP A 90 6.97 2.94 12.94
N ASN A 91 6.47 2.67 11.74
CA ASN A 91 6.91 3.26 10.48
C ASN A 91 5.81 4.03 9.75
N CYS A 92 4.69 4.30 10.42
CA CYS A 92 3.51 4.86 9.75
C CYS A 92 3.63 6.35 9.35
N LEU A 93 4.67 7.04 9.83
CA LEU A 93 5.02 8.44 9.50
C LEU A 93 6.18 8.54 8.50
N GLU A 94 6.67 7.41 7.98
CA GLU A 94 7.74 7.37 6.98
C GLU A 94 7.15 7.32 5.56
N PRO A 95 7.67 8.10 4.59
CA PRO A 95 7.28 7.97 3.18
C PRO A 95 7.67 6.59 2.61
N ARG A 96 6.77 5.94 1.87
CA ARG A 96 6.96 4.59 1.28
C ARG A 96 6.35 4.41 -0.11
#